data_AF-A0A4D6MKB1-F1
#
_entry.id   AF-A0A4D6MKB1-F1
#
_cell.length_a   1.000
_cell.length_b   1.000
_cell.length_c   1.000
_cell.angle_alpha   90.00
_cell.angle_beta   90.00
_cell.angle_gamma   90.00
#
_symmetry.space_group_name_H-M   'P 1'
#
loop_
_entity.id
_entity.type
_entity.pdbx_description
1 polymer ?
#
loop_
_entity_poly.entity_id
_entity_poly.type
_entity_poly.pdbx_seq_one_letter_code
_entity_poly.pdbx_strand_id
1 'polypeptide(L)'
;MDQTEPIKIPSYKPIRSEDVFDPMLDRNDKQYTEYLKIANKVLQSDNVLVNTWEELQREELKALREGGSLREALNMKIPTYAVGPLVREPLLETKSSTESLVTWLDQQSSKSVVYVSFGSGGMVSSAQMKELDFFLA
;
A
#
# COMPACT_ATOMS: atom_id res chain seq x y z
N MET A 1 -10.95 -14.99 8.78
CA MET A 1 -11.43 -15.96 7.78
C MET A 1 -11.06 -17.31 8.34
N ASP A 2 -11.98 -18.27 8.44
CA ASP A 2 -11.63 -19.65 8.84
C ASP A 2 -11.02 -20.46 7.68
N GLN A 3 -10.47 -19.80 6.66
CA GLN A 3 -9.76 -20.46 5.58
C GLN A 3 -8.30 -20.69 6.00
N THR A 4 -7.95 -21.95 6.17
CA THR A 4 -6.58 -22.42 6.46
C THR A 4 -5.70 -22.49 5.21
N GLU A 5 -6.30 -22.55 4.02
CA GLU A 5 -5.58 -22.61 2.75
C GLU A 5 -5.33 -21.22 2.16
N PRO A 6 -4.12 -20.94 1.63
CA PRO A 6 -3.81 -19.69 0.94
C PRO A 6 -4.71 -19.40 -0.26
N ILE A 7 -5.07 -18.13 -0.43
CA ILE A 7 -5.87 -17.65 -1.57
C ILE A 7 -5.00 -17.68 -2.83
N LYS A 8 -5.43 -18.45 -3.83
CA LYS A 8 -4.75 -18.56 -5.11
C LYS A 8 -5.26 -17.47 -6.06
N ILE A 9 -4.35 -16.60 -6.50
CA ILE A 9 -4.61 -15.62 -7.55
C ILE A 9 -3.89 -16.11 -8.82
N PRO A 10 -4.58 -16.20 -9.97
CA PRO A 10 -3.95 -16.65 -11.20
C PRO A 10 -2.76 -15.77 -11.57
N SER A 11 -1.62 -16.41 -11.91
CA SER A 11 -0.34 -15.75 -12.22
C SER A 11 0.43 -15.14 -11.03
N TYR A 12 -0.03 -15.32 -9.79
CA TYR A 12 0.61 -14.76 -8.59
C TYR A 12 0.94 -15.83 -7.55
N LYS A 13 1.85 -15.45 -6.64
CA LYS A 13 2.08 -16.22 -5.42
C LYS A 13 0.79 -16.28 -4.59
N PRO A 14 0.43 -17.44 -4.03
CA PRO A 14 -0.72 -17.54 -3.13
C PRO A 14 -0.59 -16.57 -1.96
N ILE A 15 -1.68 -15.89 -1.63
CA ILE A 15 -1.74 -14.95 -0.50
C ILE A 15 -2.17 -15.72 0.74
N ARG A 16 -1.40 -15.61 1.82
CA ARG A 16 -1.75 -16.24 3.10
C ARG A 16 -2.97 -15.54 3.71
N SER A 17 -3.75 -16.27 4.49
CA SER A 17 -4.98 -15.72 5.07
C SER A 17 -4.73 -14.50 5.98
N GLU A 18 -3.54 -14.41 6.59
CA GLU A 18 -3.10 -13.26 7.39
C GLU A 18 -2.63 -12.05 6.57
N ASP A 19 -2.32 -12.22 5.28
CA ASP A 19 -1.79 -11.16 4.42
C ASP A 19 -2.87 -10.52 3.51
N VAL A 20 -4.13 -10.94 3.67
CA VAL A 20 -5.25 -10.35 2.92
C VAL A 20 -5.55 -8.94 3.41
N PHE A 21 -6.20 -8.12 2.57
CA PHE A 21 -6.65 -6.80 2.96
C PHE A 21 -7.64 -6.89 4.15
N ASP A 22 -7.53 -6.02 5.16
CA ASP A 22 -8.26 -6.13 6.44
C ASP A 22 -9.77 -6.42 6.30
N PRO A 23 -10.52 -5.77 5.40
CA PRO A 23 -11.94 -6.07 5.19
C PRO A 23 -12.20 -7.52 4.75
N MET A 24 -11.23 -8.22 4.17
CA MET A 24 -11.34 -9.64 3.82
C MET A 24 -11.14 -10.57 5.02
N LEU A 25 -10.71 -10.08 6.19
CA LEU A 25 -10.52 -10.94 7.36
C LEU A 25 -11.87 -11.45 7.92
N ASP A 26 -12.95 -10.68 7.82
CA ASP A 26 -14.30 -11.13 8.21
C ASP A 26 -15.34 -10.76 7.15
N ARG A 27 -15.91 -11.79 6.50
CA ARG A 27 -16.92 -11.59 5.45
C ARG A 27 -18.26 -11.09 5.99
N ASN A 28 -18.50 -11.20 7.30
CA ASN A 28 -19.69 -10.68 7.95
C ASN A 28 -19.54 -9.21 8.36
N ASP A 29 -18.32 -8.65 8.28
CA ASP A 29 -18.08 -7.24 8.54
C ASP A 29 -18.70 -6.36 7.43
N LYS A 30 -19.24 -5.20 7.82
CA LYS A 30 -19.76 -4.20 6.87
C LYS A 30 -18.68 -3.69 5.93
N GLN A 31 -17.45 -3.59 6.39
CA GLN A 31 -16.29 -3.17 5.58
C GLN A 31 -16.04 -4.12 4.42
N TYR A 32 -16.26 -5.43 4.59
CA TYR A 32 -16.16 -6.40 3.49
C TYR A 32 -17.15 -6.07 2.37
N THR A 33 -18.40 -5.77 2.75
CA THR A 33 -19.46 -5.40 1.80
C THR A 33 -19.12 -4.11 1.06
N GLU A 34 -18.59 -3.09 1.75
CA GLU A 34 -18.15 -1.85 1.10
C GLU A 34 -16.94 -2.07 0.19
N TYR A 35 -15.99 -2.92 0.59
CA TYR A 35 -14.85 -3.29 -0.24
C TYR A 35 -15.29 -3.94 -1.57
N LEU A 36 -16.25 -4.87 -1.54
CA LEU A 36 -16.81 -5.47 -2.76
C LEU A 36 -17.51 -4.44 -3.65
N LYS A 37 -18.21 -3.45 -3.08
CA LYS A 37 -18.83 -2.37 -3.85
C LYS A 37 -17.77 -1.51 -4.55
N ILE A 38 -16.68 -1.17 -3.86
CA ILE A 38 -15.57 -0.40 -4.44
C ILE A 38 -14.93 -1.20 -5.58
N ALA A 39 -14.62 -2.48 -5.37
CA ALA A 39 -14.04 -3.35 -6.40
C ALA A 39 -14.93 -3.42 -7.66
N ASN A 40 -16.25 -3.59 -7.48
CA ASN A 40 -17.20 -3.58 -8.60
C ASN A 40 -17.26 -2.23 -9.32
N LYS A 41 -17.20 -1.11 -8.59
CA LYS A 41 -17.17 0.23 -9.20
C LYS A 41 -15.90 0.46 -10.02
N VAL A 42 -14.75 -0.03 -9.55
CA VAL A 42 -13.50 0.04 -10.32
C VAL A 42 -13.67 -0.64 -11.67
N LEU A 43 -14.31 -1.81 -11.72
CA LEU A 43 -14.59 -2.54 -12.97
C LEU A 43 -15.56 -1.83 -13.92
N GLN A 44 -16.30 -0.83 -13.46
CA GLN A 44 -17.24 -0.02 -14.27
C GLN A 44 -16.60 1.28 -14.79
N SER A 45 -15.39 1.62 -14.37
CA SER A 45 -14.68 2.81 -14.81
C SER A 45 -14.19 2.68 -16.26
N ASP A 46 -14.00 3.80 -16.95
CA ASP A 46 -13.39 3.79 -18.29
C ASP A 46 -11.92 3.38 -18.26
N ASN A 47 -11.20 3.79 -17.20
CA ASN A 47 -9.77 3.57 -17.04
C ASN A 47 -9.39 3.49 -15.55
N VAL A 48 -8.27 2.84 -15.25
CA VAL A 48 -7.67 2.81 -13.90
C VAL A 48 -6.28 3.42 -13.93
N LEU A 49 -6.04 4.38 -13.04
CA LEU A 49 -4.72 4.95 -12.81
C LEU A 49 -4.17 4.36 -11.51
N VAL A 50 -2.97 3.79 -11.56
CA VAL A 50 -2.30 3.19 -10.40
C VAL A 50 -1.04 3.99 -10.11
N ASN A 51 -0.88 4.43 -8.87
CA ASN A 51 0.31 5.13 -8.42
C ASN A 51 1.48 4.16 -8.23
N THR A 52 2.02 3.68 -9.35
CA THR A 52 3.13 2.74 -9.47
C THR A 52 3.90 3.02 -10.76
N TRP A 53 5.01 2.31 -11.02
CA TRP A 53 5.80 2.43 -12.25
C TRP A 53 6.28 1.05 -12.74
N GLU A 54 6.68 0.96 -14.01
CA GLU A 54 6.98 -0.31 -14.70
C GLU A 54 8.09 -1.11 -14.02
N GLU A 55 9.15 -0.46 -13.56
CA GLU A 55 10.29 -1.12 -12.92
C GLU A 55 9.94 -1.71 -11.54
N LEU A 56 8.91 -1.18 -10.86
CA LEU A 56 8.47 -1.70 -9.56
C LEU A 56 7.56 -2.92 -9.69
N GLN A 57 6.65 -2.91 -10.67
CA GLN A 57 5.57 -3.90 -10.79
C GLN A 57 5.38 -4.41 -12.23
N ARG A 58 6.49 -4.75 -12.90
CA ARG A 58 6.49 -5.11 -14.32
C ARG A 58 5.56 -6.26 -14.65
N GLU A 59 5.68 -7.36 -13.91
CA GLU A 59 4.93 -8.59 -14.20
C GLU A 59 3.44 -8.38 -13.95
N GLU A 60 3.10 -7.63 -12.91
CA GLU A 60 1.73 -7.31 -12.55
C GLU A 60 1.05 -6.41 -13.59
N LEU A 61 1.72 -5.34 -14.00
CA LEU A 61 1.22 -4.42 -15.02
C LEU A 61 1.10 -5.11 -16.37
N LYS A 62 2.05 -6.01 -16.71
CA LYS A 62 1.99 -6.83 -17.92
C LYS A 62 0.79 -7.77 -17.90
N ALA A 63 0.56 -8.49 -16.80
CA ALA A 63 -0.57 -9.41 -16.64
C ALA A 63 -1.92 -8.70 -16.76
N LEU A 64 -2.02 -7.45 -16.29
CA LEU A 64 -3.21 -6.61 -16.42
C LEU A 64 -3.44 -6.12 -17.86
N ARG A 65 -2.39 -5.79 -18.61
CA ARG A 65 -2.49 -5.28 -19.99
C ARG A 65 -2.69 -6.39 -21.03
N GLU A 66 -1.86 -7.42 -21.01
CA GLU A 66 -1.70 -8.36 -22.11
C GLU A 66 -2.76 -9.49 -22.13
N GLY A 67 -3.71 -9.49 -21.19
CA GLY A 67 -4.84 -10.41 -21.24
C GLY A 67 -4.50 -11.84 -20.83
N GLY A 68 -3.82 -12.00 -19.69
CA GLY A 68 -3.58 -13.31 -19.07
C GLY A 68 -4.68 -13.74 -18.10
N SER A 69 -4.46 -14.88 -17.44
CA SER A 69 -5.42 -15.47 -16.49
C SER A 69 -5.84 -14.55 -15.36
N LEU A 70 -4.99 -13.57 -14.97
CA LEU A 70 -5.37 -12.56 -13.98
C LEU A 70 -6.45 -11.62 -14.52
N ARG A 71 -6.28 -11.09 -15.73
CA ARG A 71 -7.23 -10.18 -16.36
C ARG A 71 -8.58 -10.85 -16.56
N GLU A 72 -8.56 -12.13 -16.96
CA GLU A 72 -9.76 -12.97 -17.10
C GLU A 72 -10.44 -13.23 -15.75
N ALA A 73 -9.68 -13.66 -14.73
CA ALA A 73 -10.23 -13.98 -13.41
C ALA A 73 -10.81 -12.75 -12.69
N LEU A 74 -10.23 -11.58 -12.90
CA LEU A 74 -10.73 -10.31 -12.36
C LEU A 74 -11.81 -9.67 -13.24
N ASN A 75 -12.09 -10.23 -14.42
CA ASN A 75 -12.89 -9.60 -15.47
C ASN A 75 -12.46 -8.13 -15.75
N MET A 76 -11.16 -7.87 -15.61
CA MET A 76 -10.57 -6.53 -15.67
C MET A 76 -10.33 -6.13 -17.13
N LYS A 77 -11.40 -5.80 -17.85
CA LYS A 77 -11.31 -5.43 -19.28
C LYS A 77 -10.84 -4.00 -19.50
N ILE A 78 -10.84 -3.18 -18.45
CA ILE A 78 -10.53 -1.76 -18.48
C ILE A 78 -9.01 -1.49 -18.59
N PRO A 79 -8.58 -0.50 -19.39
CA PRO A 79 -7.17 -0.10 -19.46
C PRO A 79 -6.65 0.36 -18.09
N THR A 80 -5.44 -0.10 -17.75
CA THR A 80 -4.75 0.27 -16.50
C THR A 80 -3.42 0.94 -16.82
N TYR A 81 -3.18 2.10 -16.21
CA TYR A 81 -1.99 2.93 -16.43
C TYR A 81 -1.21 3.12 -15.14
N ALA A 82 0.08 2.81 -15.19
CA ALA A 82 1.04 3.18 -14.15
C ALA A 82 1.40 4.66 -14.34
N VAL A 83 1.13 5.49 -13.34
CA VAL A 83 1.32 6.96 -13.38
C VAL A 83 2.22 7.49 -12.27
N GLY A 84 2.84 6.59 -11.50
CA GLY A 84 3.65 6.93 -10.34
C GLY A 84 5.13 7.20 -10.66
N PRO A 85 5.89 7.64 -9.65
CA PRO A 85 5.44 7.96 -8.30
C PRO A 85 4.77 9.35 -8.21
N LEU A 86 3.46 9.38 -7.92
CA LEU A 86 2.73 10.58 -7.55
C LEU A 86 2.95 10.82 -6.05
N VAL A 87 4.00 11.58 -5.75
CA VAL A 87 4.37 12.01 -4.40
C VAL A 87 4.18 13.51 -4.26
N ARG A 88 4.08 13.98 -3.01
CA ARG A 88 4.02 15.42 -2.74
C ARG A 88 5.34 16.07 -3.16
N GLU A 89 5.24 17.20 -3.85
CA GLU A 89 6.40 18.05 -4.05
C GLU A 89 6.90 18.59 -2.70
N PRO A 90 8.22 18.78 -2.53
CA PRO A 90 8.76 19.45 -1.37
C PRO A 90 8.10 20.82 -1.23
N LEU A 91 7.40 21.05 -0.11
CA LEU A 91 6.85 22.37 0.18
C LEU A 91 8.04 23.35 0.34
N LEU A 92 8.15 24.32 -0.58
CA LEU A 92 9.14 25.41 -0.49
C LEU A 92 8.88 26.36 0.69
N GLU A 93 7.69 26.26 1.32
CA GLU A 93 7.31 27.06 2.48
C GLU A 93 7.34 26.20 3.75
N THR A 94 8.53 26.04 4.33
CA THR A 94 8.66 25.65 5.72
C THR A 94 8.09 26.78 6.59
N LYS A 95 6.82 26.63 6.97
CA LYS A 95 6.31 27.27 8.18
C LYS A 95 7.28 26.92 9.32
N SER A 96 7.66 27.93 10.10
CA SER A 96 8.56 27.99 11.27
C SER A 96 8.70 26.73 12.17
N SER A 97 7.78 25.76 12.12
CA SER A 97 7.76 24.55 12.94
C SER A 97 8.74 23.44 12.54
N THR A 98 9.23 23.37 11.30
CA THR A 98 10.14 22.28 10.85
C THR A 98 11.59 22.70 10.70
N GLU A 99 11.88 24.01 10.79
CA GLU A 99 13.23 24.56 10.60
C GLU A 99 14.24 24.02 11.61
N SER A 100 13.82 23.84 12.87
CA SER A 100 14.66 23.26 13.93
C SER A 100 15.01 21.80 13.67
N LEU A 101 14.08 21.01 13.14
CA LEU A 101 14.31 19.59 12.80
C LEU A 101 15.28 19.47 11.62
N VAL A 102 15.11 20.27 10.57
CA VAL A 102 16.00 20.26 9.40
C VAL A 102 17.41 20.68 9.82
N THR A 103 17.53 21.75 10.62
CA THR A 103 18.83 22.19 11.15
C THR A 103 19.52 21.11 11.99
N TRP A 104 18.76 20.34 12.78
CA TRP A 104 19.31 19.20 13.52
C TRP A 104 19.76 18.05 12.61
N LEU A 105 18.98 17.74 11.56
CA LEU A 105 19.32 16.71 10.57
C LEU A 105 20.62 17.04 9.83
N ASP A 106 20.84 18.31 9.47
CA ASP A 106 22.03 18.77 8.75
C ASP A 106 23.34 18.59 9.56
N GLN A 107 23.25 18.45 10.88
CA GLN A 107 24.40 18.21 11.76
C GLN A 107 24.77 16.73 11.87
N GLN A 108 23.93 15.81 11.40
CA GLN A 108 24.16 14.38 11.51
C GLN A 108 25.06 13.87 10.38
N SER A 109 25.78 12.77 10.62
CA SER A 109 26.57 12.14 9.56
C SER A 109 25.66 11.55 8.48
N SER A 110 26.15 11.51 7.24
CA SER A 110 25.39 10.98 6.11
C SER A 110 24.85 9.57 6.40
N LYS A 111 23.54 9.37 6.21
CA LYS A 111 22.84 8.09 6.40
C LYS A 111 22.87 7.54 7.85
N SER A 112 22.99 8.40 8.86
CA SER A 112 22.99 7.98 10.27
C SER A 112 21.65 8.09 10.99
N VAL A 113 20.68 8.82 10.42
CA VAL A 113 19.36 9.04 11.03
C VAL A 113 18.34 8.09 10.43
N VAL A 114 17.51 7.48 11.29
CA VAL A 114 16.37 6.65 10.89
C VAL A 114 15.08 7.45 11.09
N TYR A 115 14.28 7.57 10.02
CA TYR A 115 12.91 8.09 10.12
C TYR A 115 11.95 6.95 10.45
N VAL A 116 11.21 7.08 11.55
CA VAL A 116 10.21 6.09 11.98
C VAL A 116 8.82 6.73 11.95
N SER A 117 7.90 6.15 11.19
CA SER A 117 6.52 6.59 11.09
C SER A 117 5.62 5.43 10.66
N PHE A 118 4.47 5.31 11.33
CA PHE A 118 3.44 4.32 11.02
C PHE A 118 2.32 4.91 10.15
N GLY A 119 2.57 6.06 9.51
CA GLY A 119 1.57 6.80 8.74
C GLY A 119 0.59 7.57 9.64
N SER A 120 -0.31 8.33 9.01
CA SER A 120 -1.22 9.24 9.74
C SER A 120 -2.32 8.54 10.55
N GLY A 121 -2.64 7.29 10.18
CA GLY A 121 -3.66 6.48 10.87
C GLY A 121 -3.09 5.27 11.63
N GLY A 122 -1.77 5.09 11.62
CA GLY A 122 -1.13 3.97 12.31
C GLY A 122 -1.22 4.12 13.83
N MET A 123 -1.60 3.05 14.50
CA MET A 123 -1.62 2.97 15.97
C MET A 123 -0.74 1.81 16.42
N VAL A 124 0.03 2.05 17.48
CA VAL A 124 0.93 1.06 18.09
C VAL A 124 0.60 0.99 19.57
N SER A 125 0.53 -0.23 20.12
CA SER A 125 0.22 -0.40 21.55
C SER A 125 1.34 0.17 22.44
N SER A 126 1.01 0.52 23.68
CA SER A 126 2.02 1.02 24.64
C SER A 126 3.13 -0.01 24.90
N ALA A 127 2.83 -1.31 24.85
CA ALA A 127 3.83 -2.36 24.97
C ALA A 127 4.78 -2.37 23.76
N GLN A 128 4.25 -2.34 22.54
CA GLN A 128 5.07 -2.27 21.33
C GLN A 128 5.89 -0.97 21.26
N MET A 129 5.36 0.15 21.74
CA MET A 129 6.11 1.41 21.81
C MET A 129 7.28 1.33 22.78
N LYS A 130 7.11 0.64 23.93
CA LYS A 130 8.21 0.39 24.88
C LYS A 130 9.31 -0.48 24.27
N GLU A 131 8.92 -1.53 23.54
CA GLU A 131 9.89 -2.36 22.83
C GLU A 131 10.65 -1.55 21.78
N LEU A 132 9.95 -0.70 21.02
CA LEU A 132 10.58 0.17 20.03
C LEU A 132 11.57 1.16 20.68
N ASP A 133 11.19 1.78 21.79
CA ASP A 133 12.06 2.66 22.57
C ASP A 133 13.32 1.92 23.04
N PHE A 134 13.16 0.70 23.56
CA PHE A 134 14.28 -0.15 23.96
C PHE A 134 15.24 -0.49 22.81
N PHE A 135 14.73 -0.71 21.59
CA PHE A 135 15.58 -1.01 20.42
C PHE A 135 16.26 0.22 19.81
N LEU A 136 15.68 1.41 19.98
CA LEU A 136 16.20 2.66 19.41
C LEU A 136 17.11 3.44 20.37
N ALA A 137 17.11 3.09 21.66
CA ALA A 137 18.01 3.63 22.69
C ALA A 137 19.43 3.06 22.61
#